data_AF-A0A4Y2A042-F1
#
_entry.id   AF-A0A4Y2A042-F1
#
_cell.length_a   1.000
_cell.length_b   1.000
_cell.length_c   1.000
_cell.angle_alpha   90.00
_cell.angle_beta   90.00
_cell.angle_gamma   90.00
#
_symmetry.space_group_name_H-M   'P 1'
#
loop_
_entity.id
_entity.type
_entity.pdbx_description
1 polymer ?
#
loop_
_entity_poly.entity_id
_entity_poly.type
_entity_poly.pdbx_seq_one_letter_code
_entity_poly.pdbx_strand_id
1 'polypeptide(L)' 'FPRPTVTWHRGTRLLQGSLSVDDHGVVRNELYFNRLRREDLLTVLTCRASNNNVSAPVYATVSLDLNRKY' A
#
# COMPACT_ATOMS: atom_id res chain seq x y z
N PHE A 1 16.09 -13.96 -9.12
CA PHE A 1 15.44 -14.03 -7.79
C PHE A 1 13.95 -13.80 -7.96
N PRO A 2 13.07 -14.45 -7.18
CA PRO A 2 11.64 -14.40 -7.47
C PRO A 2 11.10 -12.99 -7.22
N ARG A 3 10.17 -12.54 -8.06
CA ARG A 3 9.62 -11.19 -7.98
C ARG A 3 8.80 -11.04 -6.69
N PRO A 4 8.98 -9.99 -5.89
CA PRO A 4 8.22 -9.82 -4.65
C PRO A 4 6.75 -9.51 -4.96
N THR A 5 5.88 -9.88 -4.02
CA THR A 5 4.47 -9.45 -4.02
C THR A 5 4.34 -8.23 -3.12
N VAL A 6 3.82 -7.11 -3.64
CA VAL A 6 3.59 -5.88 -2.90
C VAL A 6 2.08 -5.63 -2.79
N THR A 7 1.57 -5.40 -1.58
CA THR A 7 0.12 -5.26 -1.31
C THR A 7 -0.18 -4.12 -0.34
N TRP A 8 -1.35 -3.50 -0.49
CA TRP A 8 -1.87 -2.49 0.42
C TRP A 8 -2.96 -3.06 1.33
N HIS A 9 -2.96 -2.66 2.60
CA HIS A 9 -3.92 -3.12 3.61
C HIS A 9 -4.47 -1.95 4.43
N ARG A 10 -5.75 -2.02 4.78
CA ARG A 10 -6.40 -1.21 5.84
C ARG A 10 -6.83 -2.16 6.94
N GLY A 11 -6.06 -2.23 8.03
CA GLY A 11 -6.20 -3.29 9.02
C GLY A 11 -5.97 -4.67 8.39
N THR A 12 -6.94 -5.56 8.46
CA THR A 12 -6.90 -6.91 7.85
C THR A 12 -7.39 -6.94 6.40
N ARG A 13 -7.95 -5.83 5.90
CA ARG A 13 -8.56 -5.77 4.56
C ARG A 13 -7.50 -5.43 3.51
N LEU A 14 -7.35 -6.31 2.52
CA LEU A 14 -6.58 -6.06 1.32
C LEU A 14 -7.26 -4.97 0.47
N LEU A 15 -6.46 -4.02 -0.02
CA LEU A 15 -6.87 -2.95 -0.92
C LEU A 15 -6.34 -3.22 -2.32
N GLN A 16 -7.15 -2.90 -3.32
CA GLN A 16 -6.75 -2.96 -4.71
C GLN A 16 -5.94 -1.71 -5.06
N GLY A 17 -4.71 -1.93 -5.50
CA GLY A 17 -3.84 -0.90 -6.04
C GLY A 17 -3.36 -1.28 -7.44
N SER A 18 -2.69 -0.34 -8.09
CA SER A 18 -2.13 -0.51 -9.43
C SER A 18 -0.72 -1.07 -9.33
N LEU A 19 -0.52 -2.30 -9.78
CA LEU A 19 0.80 -2.94 -9.82
C LEU A 19 1.53 -2.58 -11.11
N SER A 20 2.79 -2.17 -10.97
CA SER A 20 3.72 -2.00 -12.09
C SER A 20 5.07 -2.60 -11.76
N VAL A 21 5.81 -2.96 -12.81
CA VAL A 21 7.19 -3.42 -12.70
C VAL A 21 8.00 -2.64 -13.72
N ASP A 22 9.08 -2.02 -13.28
CA ASP A 22 9.99 -1.31 -14.20
C ASP A 22 10.99 -2.26 -14.88
N ASP A 23 11.78 -1.71 -15.80
CA ASP A 23 12.79 -2.46 -16.57
C ASP A 23 13.91 -3.02 -15.68
N HIS A 24 14.08 -2.48 -14.47
CA HIS A 24 15.03 -2.95 -13.46
C HIS A 24 14.43 -4.03 -12.54
N GLY A 25 13.16 -4.40 -12.74
CA GLY A 25 12.47 -5.41 -11.94
C GLY A 25 11.95 -4.90 -10.60
N VAL A 26 11.91 -3.58 -10.38
CA VAL A 26 11.33 -2.97 -9.18
C VAL A 26 9.81 -3.08 -9.26
N VAL A 27 9.22 -3.72 -8.26
CA VAL A 27 7.76 -3.86 -8.15
C VAL A 27 7.19 -2.68 -7.37
N ARG A 28 6.24 -1.97 -7.96
CA ARG A 28 5.52 -0.85 -7.36
C ARG A 28 4.04 -1.17 -7.28
N ASN A 29 3.41 -0.89 -6.14
CA ASN A 29 1.96 -0.96 -5.98
C ASN A 29 1.45 0.41 -5.54
N GLU A 30 0.64 1.05 -6.36
CA GLU A 30 0.12 2.39 -6.12
C GLU A 30 -1.35 2.35 -5.72
N LEU A 31 -1.67 2.91 -4.55
CA LEU A 31 -3.04 3.01 -4.06
C LEU A 31 -3.61 4.39 -4.37
N TYR A 32 -4.67 4.44 -5.17
CA TYR A 32 -5.32 5.69 -5.59
C TYR A 32 -6.67 5.87 -4.87
N PHE A 33 -6.91 7.05 -4.31
CA PHE A 33 -8.18 7.44 -3.71
C PHE A 33 -8.84 8.54 -4.54
N ASN A 34 -9.92 8.21 -5.24
CA ASN A 34 -10.64 9.19 -6.08
C ASN A 34 -11.41 10.22 -5.23
N ARG A 35 -11.89 9.83 -4.05
CA ARG A 35 -12.60 10.70 -3.11
C ARG A 35 -12.28 10.25 -1.69
N LEU A 36 -11.66 11.14 -0.92
CA LEU A 36 -11.47 10.95 0.52
C LEU A 36 -12.71 11.45 1.26
N ARG A 37 -13.16 10.68 2.25
CA ARG A 37 -14.32 11.00 3.09
C ARG A 37 -13.85 11.25 4.52
N ARG A 38 -14.70 11.88 5.34
CA ARG A 38 -14.39 12.16 6.75
C ARG A 38 -14.06 10.89 7.55
N GLU A 39 -14.67 9.76 7.19
CA GLU A 39 -14.41 8.44 7.78
C GLU A 39 -13.04 7.84 7.40
N ASP A 40 -12.31 8.46 6.46
CA ASP A 40 -10.95 8.06 6.09
C ASP A 40 -9.89 8.80 6.94
N LEU A 41 -10.28 9.81 7.73
CA LEU A 41 -9.40 10.51 8.66
C LEU A 41 -8.76 9.53 9.67
N LEU A 42 -7.45 9.66 9.86
CA LEU A 42 -6.60 8.80 10.68
C LEU A 42 -6.58 7.32 10.26
N THR A 43 -7.02 7.02 9.03
CA THR A 43 -6.85 5.68 8.48
C THR A 43 -5.36 5.37 8.32
N VAL A 44 -4.93 4.27 8.92
CA VAL A 44 -3.58 3.71 8.72
C VAL A 44 -3.62 2.73 7.56
N LEU A 45 -2.78 3.00 6.56
CA LEU A 45 -2.56 2.15 5.40
C LEU A 45 -1.22 1.45 5.56
N THR A 46 -1.19 0.14 5.37
CA THR A 46 0.04 -0.66 5.46
C THR A 46 0.39 -1.20 4.08
N CYS A 47 1.58 -0.87 3.61
CA CYS A 47 2.20 -1.55 2.48
C CYS A 47 2.97 -2.77 3.02
N ARG A 48 2.75 -3.93 2.44
CA ARG A 48 3.45 -5.18 2.74
C ARG A 48 4.17 -5.66 1.49
N ALA A 49 5.49 -5.86 1.59
CA ALA A 49 6.29 -6.53 0.56
C ALA A 49 6.71 -7.92 1.03
N SER A 50 6.39 -8.95 0.25
CA SER A 50 6.70 -10.34 0.52
C SER A 50 7.59 -10.92 -0.58
N ASN A 51 8.77 -11.40 -0.22
CA ASN A 51 9.71 -12.04 -1.15
C ASN A 51 9.47 -13.56 -1.21
N ASN A 52 8.23 -13.98 -1.49
CA ASN A 52 7.85 -15.39 -1.70
C ASN A 52 8.34 -16.37 -0.61
N ASN A 53 8.24 -15.98 0.67
CA ASN A 53 8.72 -16.75 1.83
C ASN A 53 10.24 -17.01 1.88
N VAL A 54 11.04 -16.35 1.04
CA VAL A 54 12.51 -16.36 1.12
C VAL A 54 12.99 -15.58 2.35
N SER A 55 12.26 -14.52 2.70
CA SER A 55 12.52 -13.69 3.88
C SER A 55 11.21 -13.30 4.56
N ALA A 56 11.32 -12.83 5.80
CA ALA A 56 10.20 -12.17 6.47
C ALA A 56 9.69 -10.99 5.61
N PRO A 57 8.37 -10.75 5.55
CA PRO A 57 7.83 -9.58 4.88
C PRO A 57 8.31 -8.29 5.56
N VAL A 58 8.49 -7.25 4.76
CA VAL A 58 8.73 -5.89 5.27
C VAL A 58 7.46 -5.06 5.13
N TYR A 59 7.31 -4.10 6.04
CA TYR A 59 6.10 -3.29 6.17
C TYR A 59 6.46 -1.81 6.21
N ALA A 60 5.61 -0.98 5.60
CA ALA A 60 5.64 0.46 5.72
C ALA A 60 4.22 0.98 5.95
N THR A 61 4.07 1.99 6.80
CA THR A 61 2.76 2.54 7.17
C THR A 61 2.63 4.01 6.81
N VAL A 62 1.46 4.41 6.34
CA VAL A 62 1.09 5.80 6.08
C VAL A 62 -0.23 6.08 6.77
N SER A 63 -0.32 7.20 7.50
CA SER A 63 -1.56 7.65 8.14
C SER A 63 -2.18 8.78 7.31
N LEU A 64 -3.47 8.69 7.01
CA LEU A 64 -4.20 9.74 6.32
C LEU A 64 -4.66 10.82 7.30
N ASP A 65 -4.01 11.97 7.27
CA ASP A 65 -4.47 13.17 7.98
C ASP A 65 -5.22 14.09 7.01
N LEU A 66 -6.50 14.37 7.30
CA LEU A 66 -7.40 15.10 6.42
C LEU A 66 -7.79 16.42 7.05
N ASN A 67 -7.45 17.51 6.38
CA ASN A 67 -7.81 18.86 6.79
C ASN A 67 -8.86 19.44 5.85
N ARG A 68 -9.97 19.92 6.41
CA ARG A 68 -10.97 20.69 5.66
C ARG A 68 -10.68 22.17 5.85
N LYS A 69 -10.21 22.84 4.81
CA LYS A 69 -10.16 24.31 4.77
C LYS A 69 -11.54 24.83 4.41
N TYR A 70 -12.02 25.81 5.19
CA TYR A 70 -13.26 26.55 4.94
C TYR A 70 -13.00 27.67 3.94
#